data_AF-A0A0F4IRY5-F1
#
_entry.id   AF-A0A0F4IRY5-F1
#
_cell.length_a   1.000
_cell.length_b   1.000
_cell.length_c   1.000
_cell.angle_alpha   90.00
_cell.angle_beta   90.00
_cell.angle_gamma   90.00
#
_symmetry.space_group_name_H-M   'P 1'
#
loop_
_entity.id
_entity.type
_entity.pdbx_description
1 polymer ?
#
loop_
_entity_poly.entity_id
_entity_poly.type
_entity_poly.pdbx_seq_one_letter_code
_entity_poly.pdbx_strand_id
1 'polypeptide(L)'
;WVADLAREHGSFEVTPVDLAEVALPFLDEPEFPSSGNYTHQHTRDWSALIEPAEAFVFVLPMYNGGFTAPFKNAVDFLYAEWQGKPVGIVSYSAGGSGGAPAAEMLLPVLTQVGMVPAARSAAVPGVLGLLGADGFTAPEGLAAEVSGVLDDIAALVKEPATA
;
A
#
# COMPACT_ATOMS: atom_id res chain seq x y z
N TRP A 1 -8.22 -4.92 10.28
CA TRP A 1 -7.34 -6.07 10.50
C TRP A 1 -5.86 -5.74 10.29
N VAL A 2 -5.33 -5.54 9.07
CA VAL A 2 -3.89 -5.22 8.87
C VAL A 2 -3.48 -3.96 9.65
N ALA A 3 -4.31 -2.90 9.60
CA ALA A 3 -4.06 -1.68 10.37
C ALA A 3 -4.04 -1.92 11.90
N ASP A 4 -4.85 -2.85 12.40
CA ASP A 4 -4.89 -3.19 13.83
C ASP A 4 -3.64 -3.96 14.23
N LEU A 5 -3.23 -4.92 13.40
CA LEU A 5 -1.97 -5.66 13.60
C LEU A 5 -0.75 -4.72 13.54
N ALA A 6 -0.74 -3.73 12.65
CA ALA A 6 0.31 -2.73 12.59
C ALA A 6 0.34 -1.83 13.84
N ARG A 7 -0.81 -1.52 14.45
CA ARG A 7 -0.86 -0.82 15.74
C ARG A 7 -0.37 -1.70 16.88
N GLU A 8 -0.74 -2.98 16.89
CA GLU A 8 -0.30 -3.96 17.89
C GLU A 8 1.20 -4.23 17.82
N HIS A 9 1.79 -4.18 16.62
CA HIS A 9 3.24 -4.28 16.41
C HIS A 9 4.00 -3.18 17.18
N GLY A 10 3.43 -1.99 17.27
CA GLY A 10 3.90 -0.92 18.15
C GLY A 10 5.05 -0.07 17.60
N SER A 11 5.60 -0.38 16.42
CA SER A 11 6.60 0.45 15.75
C SER A 11 6.03 1.61 14.93
N PHE A 12 4.70 1.72 14.78
CA PHE A 12 4.07 2.65 13.84
C PHE A 12 2.90 3.43 14.46
N GLU A 13 2.79 4.70 14.09
CA GLU A 13 1.51 5.40 14.11
C GLU A 13 0.76 5.11 12.80
N VAL A 14 -0.48 4.59 12.91
CA VAL A 14 -1.17 3.98 11.76
C VAL A 14 -2.41 4.78 11.35
N THR A 15 -2.35 5.34 10.15
CA THR A 15 -3.47 6.01 9.46
C THR A 15 -3.99 5.13 8.32
N PRO A 16 -5.21 4.55 8.44
CA PRO A 16 -5.82 3.81 7.34
C PRO A 16 -6.29 4.78 6.25
N VAL A 17 -6.09 4.41 4.99
CA VAL A 17 -6.53 5.17 3.81
C VAL A 17 -7.33 4.23 2.91
N ASP A 18 -8.57 4.58 2.63
CA ASP A 18 -9.42 3.88 1.66
C ASP A 18 -9.51 4.69 0.36
N LEU A 19 -8.98 4.15 -0.74
CA LEU A 19 -9.01 4.80 -2.05
C LEU A 19 -10.45 5.05 -2.55
N ALA A 20 -11.43 4.27 -2.10
CA ALA A 20 -12.83 4.51 -2.43
C ALA A 20 -13.38 5.78 -1.75
N GLU A 21 -12.89 6.12 -0.56
CA GLU A 21 -13.24 7.36 0.15
C GLU A 21 -12.46 8.56 -0.39
N VAL A 22 -11.18 8.37 -0.74
CA VAL A 22 -10.37 9.40 -1.41
C VAL A 22 -10.99 9.78 -2.76
N ALA A 23 -11.57 8.81 -3.47
CA ALA A 23 -12.37 9.01 -4.69
C ALA A 23 -11.67 9.86 -5.77
N LEU A 24 -10.37 9.59 -6.01
CA LEU A 24 -9.62 10.25 -7.08
C LEU A 24 -10.30 10.06 -8.44
N PRO A 25 -10.40 11.10 -9.30
CA PRO A 25 -10.75 10.90 -10.69
C PRO A 25 -9.65 10.09 -11.39
N PHE A 26 -9.89 9.65 -12.63
CA PHE A 26 -8.78 9.21 -13.46
C PHE A 26 -7.82 10.37 -13.67
N LEU A 27 -6.51 10.10 -13.61
CA LEU A 27 -5.44 11.09 -13.74
C LEU A 27 -5.76 12.13 -14.83
N ASP A 28 -6.03 13.36 -14.38
CA ASP A 28 -6.47 14.50 -15.19
C ASP A 28 -5.56 15.73 -15.03
N GLU A 29 -4.46 15.60 -14.28
CA GLU A 29 -3.43 16.64 -14.16
C GLU A 29 -2.81 16.94 -15.54
N PRO A 30 -2.64 18.23 -15.91
CA PRO A 30 -2.07 18.62 -17.20
C PRO A 30 -0.54 18.44 -17.26
N GLU A 31 0.11 18.38 -16.10
CA GLU A 31 1.56 18.26 -15.96
C GLU A 31 1.95 16.88 -15.44
N PHE A 32 3.20 16.49 -15.66
CA PHE A 32 3.71 15.24 -15.09
C PHE A 32 3.84 15.33 -13.56
N PRO A 33 3.47 14.27 -12.81
CA PRO A 33 3.60 14.23 -11.35
C PRO A 33 5.01 14.53 -10.84
N SER A 34 6.04 14.15 -11.61
CA SER A 34 7.45 14.42 -11.28
C SER A 34 7.83 15.90 -11.25
N SER A 35 6.97 16.79 -11.77
CA SER A 35 7.16 18.24 -11.65
C SER A 35 6.79 18.78 -10.26
N GLY A 36 5.99 18.04 -9.48
CA GLY A 36 5.41 18.50 -8.21
C GLY A 36 4.39 19.63 -8.34
N ASN A 37 4.02 20.03 -9.57
CA ASN A 37 3.10 21.14 -9.82
C ASN A 37 1.67 20.61 -10.03
N TYR A 38 0.90 20.54 -8.94
CA TYR A 38 -0.48 20.04 -8.97
C TYR A 38 -1.52 21.15 -9.16
N THR A 39 -2.26 21.06 -10.26
CA THR A 39 -3.28 22.04 -10.65
C THR A 39 -4.60 21.80 -9.93
N HIS A 40 -5.00 20.54 -9.75
CA HIS A 40 -6.30 20.20 -9.18
C HIS A 40 -6.25 20.06 -7.66
N GLN A 41 -7.36 20.42 -7.01
CA GLN A 41 -7.44 20.38 -5.55
C GLN A 41 -7.35 18.95 -5.02
N HIS A 42 -8.00 17.99 -5.69
CA HIS A 42 -7.96 16.58 -5.27
C HIS A 42 -6.53 16.02 -5.27
N THR A 43 -5.67 16.45 -6.19
CA THR A 43 -4.27 16.01 -6.24
C THR A 43 -3.45 16.64 -5.12
N ARG A 44 -3.68 17.92 -4.81
CA ARG A 44 -3.04 18.58 -3.65
C ARG A 44 -3.47 17.93 -2.34
N ASP A 45 -4.75 17.59 -2.20
CA ASP A 45 -5.26 16.91 -1.00
C ASP A 45 -4.66 15.50 -0.89
N TRP A 46 -4.54 14.79 -2.00
CA TRP A 46 -3.89 13.48 -2.06
C TRP A 46 -2.40 13.55 -1.72
N SER A 47 -1.67 14.52 -2.30
CA SER A 47 -0.28 14.79 -1.97
C SER A 47 -0.11 15.09 -0.47
N ALA A 48 -0.92 15.99 0.08
CA ALA A 48 -0.87 16.35 1.50
C ALA A 48 -1.19 15.19 2.45
N LEU A 49 -2.03 14.23 2.03
CA LEU A 49 -2.31 13.01 2.78
C LEU A 49 -1.12 12.04 2.78
N ILE A 50 -0.36 11.98 1.68
CA ILE A 50 0.69 10.97 1.46
C ILE A 50 2.08 11.46 1.84
N GLU A 51 2.36 12.75 1.65
CA GLU A 51 3.64 13.38 1.96
C GLU A 51 4.17 13.07 3.38
N PRO A 52 3.37 13.18 4.46
CA PRO A 52 3.88 12.97 5.82
C PRO A 52 4.15 11.50 6.19
N ALA A 53 3.62 10.53 5.43
CA ALA A 53 3.82 9.13 5.74
C ALA A 53 5.28 8.71 5.50
N GLU A 54 5.92 8.02 6.45
CA GLU A 54 7.32 7.58 6.31
C GLU A 54 7.46 6.18 5.69
N ALA A 55 6.38 5.39 5.72
CA ALA A 55 6.31 4.05 5.14
C ALA A 55 4.86 3.70 4.78
N PHE A 56 4.69 2.65 3.97
CA PHE A 56 3.38 2.19 3.52
C PHE A 56 3.21 0.68 3.66
N VAL A 57 1.96 0.26 3.90
CA VAL A 57 1.51 -1.11 3.67
C VAL A 57 0.35 -1.04 2.69
N PHE A 58 0.54 -1.57 1.48
CA PHE A 58 -0.53 -1.65 0.51
C PHE A 58 -1.31 -2.94 0.67
N VAL A 59 -2.60 -2.81 0.95
CA VAL A 59 -3.54 -3.93 1.03
C VAL A 59 -4.42 -3.90 -0.22
N LEU A 60 -4.26 -4.86 -1.13
CA LEU A 60 -4.95 -4.79 -2.42
C LEU A 60 -5.43 -6.14 -2.98
N PRO A 61 -6.54 -6.15 -3.75
CA PRO A 61 -6.98 -7.34 -4.43
C PRO A 61 -6.19 -7.58 -5.72
N MET A 62 -6.20 -8.83 -6.18
CA MET A 62 -5.87 -9.17 -7.56
C MET A 62 -7.13 -9.28 -8.41
N TYR A 63 -7.23 -8.47 -9.46
CA TYR A 63 -8.28 -8.57 -10.50
C TYR A 63 -7.65 -8.94 -11.84
N ASN A 64 -8.22 -9.95 -12.51
CA ASN A 64 -7.76 -10.43 -13.81
C ASN A 64 -6.24 -10.74 -13.90
N GLY A 65 -5.65 -11.18 -12.78
CA GLY A 65 -4.23 -11.54 -12.70
C GLY A 65 -3.28 -10.38 -12.33
N GLY A 66 -3.76 -9.15 -12.13
CA GLY A 66 -2.92 -8.00 -11.78
C GLY A 66 -3.50 -7.11 -10.69
N PHE A 67 -2.76 -6.04 -10.37
CA PHE A 67 -3.22 -4.98 -9.47
C PHE A 67 -4.36 -4.16 -10.11
N THR A 68 -5.08 -3.40 -9.30
CA THR A 68 -6.28 -2.69 -9.76
C THR A 68 -5.96 -1.33 -10.38
N ALA A 69 -6.81 -0.89 -11.32
CA ALA A 69 -6.67 0.42 -11.95
C ALA A 69 -6.73 1.59 -10.92
N PRO A 70 -7.63 1.60 -9.92
CA PRO A 70 -7.63 2.64 -8.90
C PRO A 70 -6.32 2.73 -8.12
N PHE A 71 -5.69 1.58 -7.78
CA PHE A 71 -4.40 1.57 -7.11
C PHE A 71 -3.33 2.24 -7.98
N LYS A 72 -3.22 1.81 -9.24
CA LYS A 72 -2.23 2.37 -10.17
C LYS A 72 -2.43 3.85 -10.39
N ASN A 73 -3.68 4.26 -10.55
CA ASN A 73 -4.07 5.66 -10.69
C ASN A 73 -3.62 6.47 -9.47
N ALA A 74 -3.88 5.99 -8.25
CA ALA A 74 -3.46 6.68 -7.02
C ALA A 74 -1.94 6.85 -6.92
N VAL A 75 -1.15 5.84 -7.33
CA VAL A 75 0.32 5.97 -7.42
C VAL A 75 0.72 6.98 -8.49
N ASP A 76 0.07 6.93 -9.67
CA ASP A 76 0.38 7.78 -10.82
C ASP A 76 0.05 9.26 -10.63
N PHE A 77 -0.76 9.65 -9.65
CA PHE A 77 -1.00 11.07 -9.34
C PHE A 77 0.22 11.77 -8.73
N LEU A 78 1.11 11.02 -8.09
CA LEU A 78 2.20 11.56 -7.26
C LEU A 78 3.55 10.99 -7.71
N TYR A 79 4.66 11.58 -7.27
CA TYR A 79 5.99 11.07 -7.60
C TYR A 79 6.98 11.24 -6.46
N ALA A 80 7.27 12.47 -6.05
CA ALA A 80 8.28 12.74 -5.02
C ALA A 80 7.83 12.20 -3.64
N GLU A 81 6.53 12.19 -3.39
CA GLU A 81 5.89 11.74 -2.16
C GLU A 81 6.12 10.27 -1.86
N TRP A 82 6.50 9.46 -2.86
CA TRP A 82 6.81 8.04 -2.70
C TRP A 82 8.28 7.76 -2.41
N GLN A 83 9.17 8.69 -2.76
CA GLN A 83 10.61 8.42 -2.85
C GLN A 83 11.25 8.08 -1.51
N GLY A 84 12.05 7.02 -1.50
CA GLY A 84 12.80 6.57 -0.32
C GLY A 84 11.97 5.90 0.76
N LYS A 85 10.64 5.84 0.61
CA LYS A 85 9.74 5.32 1.63
C LYS A 85 9.62 3.80 1.54
N PRO A 86 9.82 3.07 2.65
CA PRO A 86 9.62 1.63 2.68
C PRO A 86 8.17 1.24 2.38
N VAL A 87 7.99 0.08 1.74
CA VAL A 87 6.65 -0.42 1.40
C VAL A 87 6.50 -1.93 1.54
N GLY A 88 5.49 -2.36 2.28
CA GLY A 88 5.04 -3.75 2.30
C GLY A 88 3.79 -3.96 1.47
N ILE A 89 3.57 -5.21 1.05
CA ILE A 89 2.41 -5.60 0.25
C ILE A 89 1.67 -6.75 0.93
N VAL A 90 0.37 -6.57 1.15
CA VAL A 90 -0.58 -7.61 1.57
C VAL A 90 -1.62 -7.76 0.46
N SER A 91 -1.46 -8.79 -0.35
CA SER A 91 -2.39 -9.08 -1.44
C SER A 91 -3.51 -10.01 -0.99
N TYR A 92 -4.67 -9.93 -1.64
CA TYR A 92 -5.75 -10.89 -1.42
C TYR A 92 -6.47 -11.27 -2.71
N SER A 93 -7.08 -12.45 -2.74
CA SER A 93 -7.98 -12.83 -3.83
C SER A 93 -8.95 -13.92 -3.40
N ALA A 94 -10.05 -14.08 -4.15
CA ALA A 94 -10.93 -15.24 -3.99
C ALA A 94 -10.26 -16.57 -4.43
N GLY A 95 -9.21 -16.49 -5.25
CA GLY A 95 -8.46 -17.64 -5.74
C GLY A 95 -7.37 -18.11 -4.78
N GLY A 96 -6.78 -19.26 -5.10
CA GLY A 96 -5.76 -19.92 -4.28
C GLY A 96 -4.40 -19.22 -4.22
N SER A 97 -4.10 -18.27 -5.12
CA SER A 97 -2.83 -17.53 -5.09
C SER A 97 -2.79 -16.41 -4.04
N GLY A 98 -3.94 -16.08 -3.45
CA GLY A 98 -4.05 -14.95 -2.53
C GLY A 98 -3.65 -13.60 -3.13
N GLY A 99 -3.63 -13.48 -4.46
CA GLY A 99 -3.26 -12.24 -5.14
C GLY A 99 -1.76 -12.00 -5.33
N ALA A 100 -0.90 -12.98 -5.02
CA ALA A 100 0.55 -12.85 -5.20
C ALA A 100 1.00 -12.33 -6.58
N PRO A 101 0.40 -12.74 -7.72
CA PRO A 101 0.75 -12.17 -9.03
C PRO A 101 0.55 -10.64 -9.11
N ALA A 102 -0.49 -10.09 -8.47
CA ALA A 102 -0.69 -8.65 -8.41
C ALA A 102 0.41 -7.94 -7.62
N ALA A 103 0.87 -8.54 -6.51
CA ALA A 103 1.98 -8.01 -5.73
C ALA A 103 3.28 -7.98 -6.55
N GLU A 104 3.59 -9.04 -7.30
CA GLU A 104 4.77 -9.09 -8.17
C GLU A 104 4.72 -8.05 -9.29
N MET A 105 3.54 -7.87 -9.92
CA MET A 105 3.35 -6.85 -10.96
C MET A 105 3.52 -5.43 -10.45
N LEU A 106 3.33 -5.18 -9.14
CA LEU A 106 3.51 -3.86 -8.55
C LEU A 106 4.96 -3.46 -8.36
N LEU A 107 5.88 -4.41 -8.14
CA LEU A 107 7.27 -4.08 -7.81
C LEU A 107 7.93 -3.13 -8.81
N PRO A 108 7.79 -3.31 -10.14
CA PRO A 108 8.33 -2.34 -11.10
C PRO A 108 7.70 -0.96 -11.00
N VAL A 109 6.41 -0.86 -10.66
CA VAL A 109 5.72 0.43 -10.48
C VAL A 109 6.24 1.15 -9.25
N LEU A 110 6.30 0.46 -8.11
CA LEU A 110 6.70 1.04 -6.83
C LEU A 110 8.18 1.45 -6.83
N THR A 111 9.05 0.62 -7.42
CA THR A 111 10.48 0.94 -7.54
C THR A 111 10.73 2.06 -8.55
N GLN A 112 9.92 2.21 -9.60
CA GLN A 112 10.02 3.30 -10.57
C GLN A 112 9.71 4.69 -9.95
N VAL A 113 8.84 4.74 -8.94
CA VAL A 113 8.56 5.97 -8.16
C VAL A 113 9.46 6.10 -6.93
N GLY A 114 10.44 5.21 -6.77
CA GLY A 114 11.50 5.32 -5.77
C GLY A 114 11.16 4.76 -4.39
N MET A 115 10.10 3.97 -4.23
CA MET A 115 9.83 3.27 -2.97
C MET A 115 10.83 2.13 -2.75
N VAL A 116 10.94 1.67 -1.50
CA VAL A 116 11.83 0.58 -1.09
C VAL A 116 11.00 -0.61 -0.62
N PRO A 117 10.76 -1.64 -1.46
CA PRO A 117 9.95 -2.79 -1.06
C PRO A 117 10.57 -3.58 0.09
N ALA A 118 9.72 -4.01 1.03
CA ALA A 118 10.04 -5.04 2.00
C ALA A 118 10.45 -6.35 1.31
N ALA A 119 11.33 -7.13 1.94
CA ALA A 119 11.76 -8.41 1.38
C ALA A 119 10.61 -9.43 1.37
N ARG A 120 9.72 -9.36 2.37
CA ARG A 120 8.52 -10.19 2.48
C ARG A 120 7.28 -9.47 1.95
N SER A 121 6.38 -10.27 1.39
CA SER A 121 4.98 -9.90 1.12
C SER A 121 4.06 -10.98 1.70
N ALA A 122 2.80 -10.62 1.94
CA ALA A 122 1.78 -11.56 2.40
C ALA A 122 0.68 -11.71 1.34
N ALA A 123 0.11 -12.90 1.24
CA ALA A 123 -0.99 -13.19 0.33
C ALA A 123 -2.12 -13.87 1.09
N VAL A 124 -3.36 -13.49 0.80
CA VAL A 124 -4.56 -14.02 1.48
C VAL A 124 -5.43 -14.78 0.48
N PRO A 125 -5.26 -16.12 0.36
CA PRO A 125 -6.08 -16.97 -0.51
C PRO A 125 -7.51 -17.10 -0.01
N GLY A 126 -8.45 -17.29 -0.94
CA GLY A 126 -9.82 -17.65 -0.59
C GLY A 126 -10.55 -16.60 0.27
N VAL A 127 -10.23 -15.32 0.08
CA VAL A 127 -10.67 -14.22 0.98
C VAL A 127 -12.19 -14.19 1.24
N LEU A 128 -13.01 -14.62 0.28
CA LEU A 128 -14.47 -14.63 0.44
C LEU A 128 -14.95 -15.58 1.55
N GLY A 129 -14.23 -16.67 1.81
CA GLY A 129 -14.53 -17.59 2.91
C GLY A 129 -14.06 -17.08 4.28
N LEU A 130 -13.25 -16.02 4.29
CA LEU A 130 -12.71 -15.38 5.49
C LEU A 130 -13.52 -14.14 5.92
N LEU A 131 -14.47 -13.71 5.09
CA LEU A 131 -15.36 -12.58 5.36
C LEU A 131 -16.68 -13.09 5.94
N GLY A 132 -16.98 -12.68 7.17
CA GLY A 132 -18.22 -12.98 7.89
C GLY A 132 -18.96 -11.72 8.31
N ALA A 133 -20.04 -11.91 9.09
CA ALA A 133 -20.84 -10.80 9.63
C ALA A 133 -20.04 -9.84 10.51
N ASP A 134 -19.04 -10.37 11.23
CA ASP A 134 -18.15 -9.61 12.10
C ASP A 134 -16.89 -9.09 11.38
N GLY A 135 -16.83 -9.22 10.06
CA GLY A 135 -15.71 -8.81 9.23
C GLY A 135 -14.74 -9.94 8.88
N PHE A 136 -13.46 -9.59 8.71
CA PHE A 136 -12.41 -10.51 8.28
C PHE A 136 -11.88 -11.37 9.44
N THR A 137 -11.91 -12.68 9.28
CA THR A 137 -11.27 -13.65 10.17
C THR A 137 -9.95 -14.11 9.56
N ALA A 138 -8.83 -13.75 10.19
CA ALA A 138 -7.53 -14.17 9.71
C ALA A 138 -7.34 -15.70 9.86
N PRO A 139 -6.85 -16.41 8.83
CA PRO A 139 -6.45 -17.80 8.96
C PRO A 139 -5.19 -17.93 9.82
N GLU A 140 -4.94 -19.14 10.32
CA GLU A 140 -3.73 -19.45 11.08
C GLU A 140 -2.48 -19.09 10.28
N GLY A 141 -1.48 -18.50 10.95
CA GLY A 141 -0.21 -18.09 10.34
C GLY A 141 -0.22 -16.72 9.67
N LEU A 142 -1.35 -16.21 9.17
CA LEU A 142 -1.38 -14.93 8.45
C LEU A 142 -0.90 -13.75 9.30
N ALA A 143 -1.22 -13.74 10.60
CA ALA A 143 -0.73 -12.71 11.51
C ALA A 143 0.82 -12.68 11.55
N ALA A 144 1.46 -13.85 11.63
CA ALA A 144 2.92 -13.94 11.65
C ALA A 144 3.55 -13.52 10.30
N GLU A 145 2.90 -13.86 9.18
CA GLU A 145 3.35 -13.42 7.86
C GLU A 145 3.31 -11.89 7.73
N VAL A 146 2.18 -11.27 8.09
CA VAL A 146 2.04 -9.82 8.02
C VAL A 146 2.95 -9.11 9.03
N SER A 147 3.12 -9.64 10.25
CA SER A 147 4.13 -9.12 11.19
C SER A 147 5.54 -9.17 10.59
N GLY A 148 5.87 -10.20 9.82
CA GLY A 148 7.13 -10.25 9.10
C GLY A 148 7.29 -9.14 8.06
N VAL A 149 6.24 -8.83 7.30
CA VAL A 149 6.25 -7.67 6.39
C VAL A 149 6.48 -6.37 7.16
N LEU A 150 5.82 -6.21 8.31
CA LEU A 150 5.97 -5.04 9.18
C LEU A 150 7.38 -4.91 9.77
N ASP A 151 8.00 -6.03 10.16
CA ASP A 151 9.40 -6.04 10.64
C ASP A 151 10.37 -5.56 9.55
N ASP A 152 10.18 -5.99 8.30
CA ASP A 152 11.00 -5.55 7.17
C ASP A 152 10.84 -4.04 6.92
N ILE A 153 9.60 -3.53 6.99
CA ILE A 153 9.34 -2.09 6.89
C ILE A 153 10.05 -1.34 8.00
N ALA A 154 9.88 -1.76 9.27
CA ALA A 154 10.49 -1.11 10.42
C ALA A 154 12.02 -1.06 10.31
N ALA A 155 12.64 -2.12 9.79
CA ALA A 155 14.09 -2.17 9.57
C ALA A 155 14.57 -1.25 8.42
N LEU A 156 13.69 -0.92 7.47
CA LEU A 156 13.99 -0.05 6.33
C LEU A 156 13.75 1.43 6.62
N VAL A 157 12.89 1.76 7.60
CA VAL A 157 12.70 3.14 8.05
C VAL A 157 14.02 3.59 8.68
N LYS A 158 14.72 4.50 8.01
CA LYS A 158 15.95 5.09 8.54
C LYS A 158 15.58 6.01 9.70
N GLU A 159 16.37 5.99 10.77
CA GLU A 159 16.29 7.08 11.74
C GLU A 159 16.50 8.41 11.01
N PRO A 160 15.70 9.45 11.32
CA PRO A 160 15.89 10.76 10.71
C PRO A 160 17.34 11.19 10.95
N ALA A 161 18.01 11.65 9.89
CA ALA A 161 19.34 12.19 10.01
C ALA A 161 19.32 13.25 11.12
N THR A 162 20.03 12.98 12.22
CA THR A 162 20.20 13.95 13.29
C THR A 162 20.82 15.19 12.67
N ALA A 163 20.06 16.29 12.68
CA ALA A 163 20.50 17.60 12.21
C ALA A 163 21.56 18.19 13.14
#